data_AF-A0A133KMP6-F1
#
_entry.id   AF-A0A133KMP6-F1
#
_cell.length_a   1.000
_cell.length_b   1.000
_cell.length_c   1.000
_cell.angle_alpha   90.00
_cell.angle_beta   90.00
_cell.angle_gamma   90.00
#
_symmetry.space_group_name_H-M   'P 1'
#
loop_
_entity.id
_entity.type
_entity.pdbx_description
1 polymer ?
#
loop_
_entity_poly.entity_id
_entity_poly.type
_entity_poly.pdbx_seq_one_letter_code
_entity_poly.pdbx_strand_id
1 'polypeptide(L)'
;MLDLLVHRSGKTGAEIITPRVIAKLLPLLLNIQEGTVYDGSFGTGRLLAYAYRYAKENGCKIKLVGQEINARAKWVFPVQIKASSVMELGVITAL
;
A
#
# COMPACT_ATOMS: atom_id res chain seq x y z
N MET A 1 4.10 -13.72 -7.69
CA MET A 1 2.73 -14.19 -8.03
C MET A 1 1.81 -13.04 -8.44
N LEU A 2 1.59 -12.01 -7.59
CA LEU A 2 0.65 -10.91 -7.91
C LEU A 2 1.03 -10.10 -9.17
N ASP A 3 2.31 -9.77 -9.36
CA ASP A 3 2.80 -9.09 -10.58
C ASP A 3 2.49 -9.86 -11.86
N LEU A 4 2.65 -11.18 -11.82
CA LEU A 4 2.40 -12.07 -12.97
C LEU A 4 0.91 -12.12 -13.30
N LEU A 5 0.04 -12.13 -12.28
CA LEU A 5 -1.42 -12.12 -12.47
C LEU A 5 -1.91 -10.81 -13.08
N VAL A 6 -1.37 -9.67 -12.63
CA VAL A 6 -1.73 -8.37 -13.22
C VAL A 6 -1.25 -8.28 -14.65
N HIS A 7 0.00 -8.66 -14.93
CA HIS A 7 0.54 -8.69 -16.29
C HIS A 7 -0.30 -9.56 -17.24
N ARG A 8 -0.73 -10.75 -16.78
CA ARG A 8 -1.58 -11.66 -17.56
C ARG A 8 -3.02 -11.19 -17.73
N SER A 9 -3.51 -10.30 -16.87
CA SER A 9 -4.88 -9.80 -16.94
C SER A 9 -5.12 -8.79 -18.07
N GLY A 10 -4.05 -8.30 -18.71
CA GLY A 10 -4.11 -7.25 -19.72
C GLY A 10 -4.51 -5.87 -19.17
N LYS A 11 -4.83 -5.77 -17.88
CA LYS A 11 -5.18 -4.50 -17.24
C LYS A 11 -3.91 -3.73 -16.87
N THR A 12 -3.81 -2.50 -17.34
CA THR A 12 -2.70 -1.57 -17.09
C THR A 12 -3.19 -0.37 -16.28
N GLY A 13 -2.46 0.02 -15.24
CA GLY A 13 -2.79 1.17 -14.40
C GLY A 13 -2.25 1.05 -12.97
N ALA A 14 -1.82 2.15 -12.37
CA ALA A 14 -1.29 2.18 -11.00
C ALA A 14 -2.34 1.80 -9.95
N GLU A 15 -3.63 2.00 -10.27
CA GLU A 15 -4.79 1.60 -9.45
C GLU A 15 -4.87 0.08 -9.22
N ILE A 16 -4.22 -0.73 -10.06
CA ILE A 16 -4.20 -2.18 -9.88
C ILE A 16 -2.95 -2.57 -9.11
N ILE A 17 -1.79 -2.13 -9.61
CA ILE A 17 -0.52 -2.41 -8.97
C ILE A 17 0.53 -1.37 -9.32
N THR A 18 1.07 -0.70 -8.30
CA THR A 18 2.24 0.16 -8.47
C THR A 18 3.46 -0.71 -8.82
N PRO A 19 4.30 -0.36 -9.81
CA PRO A 19 5.56 -1.06 -10.02
C PRO A 19 6.44 -1.02 -8.76
N ARG A 20 7.18 -2.11 -8.48
CA ARG A 20 7.97 -2.22 -7.23
C ARG A 20 9.00 -1.10 -7.06
N VAL A 21 9.63 -0.69 -8.17
CA VAL A 21 10.63 0.39 -8.17
C VAL A 21 10.01 1.70 -7.70
N ILE A 22 8.81 2.04 -8.21
CA ILE A 22 8.09 3.25 -7.81
C ILE A 22 7.62 3.15 -6.36
N ALA A 23 7.05 2.01 -5.96
CA ALA A 23 6.60 1.80 -4.59
C ALA A 23 7.73 1.90 -3.56
N LYS A 24 8.97 1.51 -3.93
CA LYS A 24 10.16 1.66 -3.08
C LYS A 24 10.68 3.09 -3.06
N LEU A 25 10.62 3.79 -4.19
CA LEU A 25 11.16 5.14 -4.32
C LEU A 25 10.34 6.18 -3.53
N LEU A 26 9.02 6.09 -3.55
CA LEU A 26 8.18 7.14 -2.97
C LEU A 26 8.41 7.35 -1.46
N PRO A 27 8.48 6.30 -0.61
CA PRO A 27 8.81 6.46 0.81
C PRO A 27 10.18 7.10 1.06
N LEU A 28 11.16 6.83 0.20
CA LEU A 28 12.51 7.43 0.28
C LEU A 28 12.46 8.93 -0.04
N LEU A 29 11.72 9.33 -1.08
CA LEU A 29 11.58 10.73 -1.47
C LEU A 29 10.82 11.56 -0.43
N LEU A 30 9.77 10.98 0.14
CA LEU A 30 8.95 11.64 1.17
C LEU A 30 9.64 11.70 2.53
N ASN A 31 10.71 10.91 2.73
CA ASN A 31 11.46 10.79 3.98
C ASN A 31 10.52 10.68 5.19
N ILE A 32 9.64 9.68 5.17
CA ILE A 32 8.55 9.53 6.14
C ILE A 32 9.13 9.38 7.57
N GLN A 33 8.81 10.28 8.50
CA GLN A 33 9.31 10.22 9.89
C GLN A 33 8.21 9.88 10.90
N GLU A 34 7.05 10.51 10.77
CA GLU A 34 5.90 10.33 11.65
C GLU A 34 4.59 10.77 10.97
N GLY A 35 3.45 10.51 11.62
CA GLY A 35 2.13 10.97 11.17
C GLY A 35 1.34 9.93 10.40
N THR A 36 0.48 10.37 9.47
CA THR A 36 -0.41 9.49 8.70
C THR A 36 -0.02 9.47 7.23
N VAL A 37 0.20 8.27 6.68
CA VAL A 37 0.34 8.05 5.24
C VAL A 37 -1.01 7.63 4.69
N TYR A 38 -1.55 8.46 3.79
CA TYR A 38 -2.85 8.25 3.16
C TYR A 38 -2.67 7.94 1.67
N ASP A 39 -3.33 6.88 1.19
CA ASP A 39 -3.43 6.54 -0.22
C ASP A 39 -4.91 6.45 -0.63
N GLY A 40 -5.35 7.41 -1.45
CA GLY A 40 -6.75 7.56 -1.84
C GLY A 40 -7.27 6.56 -2.88
N SER A 41 -6.36 5.81 -3.51
CA SER A 41 -6.67 4.73 -4.45
C SER A 41 -5.57 3.67 -4.35
N PHE A 42 -5.54 2.98 -3.22
CA PHE A 42 -4.40 2.13 -2.89
C PHE A 42 -4.30 0.87 -3.74
N GLY A 43 -5.37 0.49 -4.46
CA GLY A 43 -5.39 -0.71 -5.29
C GLY A 43 -5.14 -1.96 -4.47
N THR A 44 -4.09 -2.70 -4.81
CA THR A 44 -3.63 -3.86 -4.02
C THR A 44 -2.82 -3.49 -2.77
N GLY A 45 -2.55 -2.20 -2.56
CA GLY A 45 -1.99 -1.63 -1.35
C GLY A 45 -0.47 -1.70 -1.25
N ARG A 46 0.20 -1.90 -2.39
CA ARG A 46 1.65 -2.04 -2.45
C ARG A 46 2.37 -0.80 -1.93
N LEU A 47 1.90 0.39 -2.27
CA LEU A 47 2.55 1.64 -1.85
C LEU A 47 2.58 1.75 -0.32
N LEU A 48 1.42 1.57 0.31
CA LEU A 48 1.27 1.54 1.76
C LEU A 48 2.10 0.42 2.41
N ALA A 49 2.24 -0.75 1.76
CA ALA A 49 3.11 -1.83 2.26
C ALA A 49 4.60 -1.44 2.23
N TYR A 50 5.05 -0.69 1.22
CA TYR A 50 6.43 -0.18 1.18
C TYR A 50 6.64 0.97 2.18
N ALA A 51 5.64 1.83 2.38
CA ALA A 51 5.66 2.86 3.42
C ALA A 51 5.79 2.23 4.82
N TYR A 52 5.03 1.16 5.10
CA TYR A 52 5.17 0.37 6.33
C TYR A 52 6.60 -0.12 6.53
N ARG A 53 7.17 -0.76 5.49
CA ARG A 53 8.52 -1.32 5.55
C ARG A 53 9.57 -0.25 5.81
N TYR A 54 9.49 0.85 5.07
CA TYR A 54 10.39 1.99 5.26
C TYR A 54 10.32 2.50 6.71
N ALA A 55 9.12 2.72 7.24
CA ALA A 55 8.97 3.21 8.61
C ALA A 55 9.51 2.21 9.64
N LYS A 56 9.23 0.91 9.47
CA LYS A 56 9.75 -0.14 10.36
C LYS A 56 11.28 -0.20 10.33
N GLU A 57 11.88 -0.17 9.14
CA GLU A 57 13.34 -0.24 8.94
C GLU A 57 14.05 1.00 9.52
N ASN A 58 13.36 2.14 9.63
CA ASN A 58 13.93 3.40 10.14
C ASN A 58 13.42 3.81 11.55
N GLY A 59 12.65 2.97 12.23
CA GLY A 59 12.13 3.27 13.58
C GLY A 59 11.07 4.37 13.63
N CYS A 60 10.45 4.69 12.49
CA CYS A 60 9.42 5.73 12.36
C CYS A 60 8.06 5.24 12.88
N LYS A 61 7.26 6.16 13.43
CA LYS A 61 5.91 5.87 13.95
C LYS A 61 4.86 6.45 13.02
N ILE A 62 4.23 5.61 12.21
CA ILE A 62 3.26 6.04 11.21
C ILE A 62 1.93 5.30 11.34
N LYS A 63 0.84 5.98 10.98
CA LYS A 63 -0.47 5.40 10.72
C LYS A 63 -0.66 5.24 9.22
N LEU A 64 -1.23 4.11 8.80
CA LEU A 64 -1.52 3.84 7.39
C LEU A 64 -3.02 3.87 7.15
N VAL A 65 -3.46 4.67 6.18
CA VAL A 65 -4.86 4.79 5.79
C VAL A 65 -4.98 4.62 4.28
N GLY A 66 -5.92 3.77 3.86
CA GLY A 66 -6.19 3.52 2.46
C GLY A 66 -7.67 3.64 2.12
N GLN A 67 -7.97 4.23 0.96
CA GLN A 67 -9.28 4.17 0.30
C GLN A 67 -9.18 3.37 -1.02
N GLU A 68 -10.17 2.51 -1.26
CA GLU A 68 -10.28 1.73 -2.50
C GLU A 68 -11.75 1.38 -2.77
N ILE A 69 -12.20 1.62 -4.01
CA ILE A 69 -13.57 1.33 -4.46
C ILE A 69 -13.72 -0.13 -4.89
N ASN A 70 -12.65 -0.74 -5.40
CA ASN A 70 -12.64 -2.13 -5.82
C ASN A 70 -12.57 -3.05 -4.60
N ALA A 71 -13.71 -3.64 -4.25
CA ALA A 71 -13.83 -4.54 -3.12
C ALA A 71 -12.79 -5.68 -3.14
N ARG A 72 -12.46 -6.26 -4.30
CA ARG A 72 -11.48 -7.36 -4.39
C ARG A 72 -10.07 -6.89 -4.07
N ALA A 73 -9.67 -5.71 -4.56
CA ALA A 73 -8.36 -5.13 -4.27
C ALA A 73 -8.25 -4.76 -2.78
N LYS A 74 -9.32 -4.24 -2.20
CA LYS A 74 -9.44 -3.92 -0.78
C LYS A 74 -9.18 -5.10 0.17
N TRP A 75 -9.55 -6.34 -0.20
CA TRP A 75 -9.25 -7.53 0.62
C TRP A 75 -7.78 -7.97 0.57
N VAL A 76 -7.02 -7.58 -0.46
CA VAL A 76 -5.61 -7.97 -0.61
C VAL A 76 -4.71 -7.19 0.35
N PHE A 77 -5.01 -5.91 0.56
CA PHE A 77 -4.15 -5.01 1.33
C PHE A 77 -3.99 -5.39 2.83
N PRO A 78 -5.07 -5.66 3.60
CA PRO A 78 -4.95 -6.06 5.00
C PRO A 78 -4.15 -7.35 5.17
N VAL A 79 -4.22 -8.27 4.21
CA VAL A 79 -3.46 -9.52 4.22
C VAL A 79 -1.96 -9.25 4.06
N GLN A 80 -1.58 -8.34 3.16
CA GLN A 80 -0.17 -7.97 2.96
C GLN A 80 0.45 -7.34 4.22
N ILE A 81 -0.29 -6.50 4.95
CA ILE A 81 0.26 -5.91 6.18
C ILE A 81 0.10 -6.82 7.41
N LYS A 82 -0.96 -7.66 7.53
CA LYS A 82 -1.05 -8.67 8.61
C LYS A 82 0.09 -9.68 8.58
N ALA A 83 0.55 -10.07 7.38
CA ALA A 83 1.76 -10.89 7.23
C ALA A 83 3.05 -10.18 7.73
N SER A 84 2.97 -8.87 8.02
CA SER A 84 4.11 -8.00 8.32
C SER A 84 4.05 -7.31 9.69
N SER A 85 3.01 -7.53 10.52
CA SER A 85 2.68 -6.92 11.85
C SER A 85 2.31 -5.42 11.85
N VAL A 86 1.10 -5.03 12.28
CA VAL A 86 0.59 -3.64 12.19
C VAL A 86 0.27 -3.02 13.55
N MET A 87 0.72 -1.78 13.75
CA MET A 87 0.08 -0.78 14.63
C MET A 87 -0.96 -0.02 13.80
N GLU A 88 -2.24 -0.21 14.16
CA GLU A 88 -3.48 0.38 13.60
C GLU A 88 -3.61 0.55 12.06
N LEU A 89 -4.45 -0.30 11.45
CA LEU A 89 -4.89 -0.18 10.05
C LEU A 89 -6.26 0.52 9.99
N GLY A 90 -6.36 1.66 9.29
CA GLY A 90 -7.64 2.31 8.99
C GLY A 90 -8.01 2.11 7.52
N VAL A 91 -9.18 1.53 7.24
CA VAL A 91 -9.69 1.41 5.86
C VAL A 91 -10.97 2.23 5.75
N ILE A 92 -10.95 3.27 4.92
CA ILE A 92 -12.13 4.09 4.65
C ILE A 92 -12.81 3.56 3.39
N THR A 93 -14.11 3.31 3.48
CA THR A 93 -14.94 2.92 2.31
C THR A 93 -15.58 4.19 1.78
N ALA A 94 -15.32 4.52 0.51
CA ALA A 94 -16.14 5.52 -0.17
C ALA A 94 -17.56 4.96 -0.32
N LEU A 95 -18.55 5.74 0.11
CA LEU A 95 -19.99 5.45 -0.08
C LEU A 95 -20.38 5.56 -1.55
#